data_AF-A0A8J2PZ70-F1
#
_entry.id   AF-A0A8J2PZ70-F1
#
_cell.length_a   1.000
_cell.length_b   1.000
_cell.length_c   1.000
_cell.angle_alpha   90.00
_cell.angle_beta   90.00
_cell.angle_gamma   90.00
#
_symmetry.space_group_name_H-M   'P 1'
#
loop_
_entity.id
_entity.type
_entity.pdbx_description
1 polymer ?
#
loop_
_entity_poly.entity_id
_entity_poly.type
_entity_poly.pdbx_seq_one_letter_code
_entity_poly.pdbx_strand_id
1 'polypeptide(L)'
;FKNLLYYKPNANPSAGQVQAVQDILKNFGSNGFYVECGANDGEYFSNSLWLESTLKWEGLLIEADPKIFKHLKSKNRKAWIGGFGLS
;
A
#
# COMPACT_ATOMS: atom_id res chain seq x y z
N PHE A 1 -6.34 -15.06 6.75
CA PHE A 1 -7.15 -14.14 7.60
C PHE A 1 -6.56 -13.84 8.99
N LYS A 2 -5.28 -14.09 9.29
CA LYS A 2 -4.73 -13.94 10.67
C LYS A 2 -3.68 -12.85 10.91
N ASN A 3 -3.29 -12.02 9.94
CA ASN A 3 -2.21 -11.04 10.13
C ASN A 3 -2.61 -9.55 10.07
N LEU A 4 -3.89 -9.22 9.89
CA LEU A 4 -4.35 -7.81 9.87
C LEU A 4 -4.47 -7.17 11.27
N LEU A 5 -4.22 -7.91 12.35
CA LEU A 5 -4.34 -7.40 13.72
C LEU A 5 -3.10 -6.66 14.25
N TYR A 6 -2.01 -6.60 13.47
CA TYR A 6 -0.77 -5.94 13.90
C TYR A 6 -0.57 -4.51 13.33
N TYR A 7 -1.48 -4.02 12.49
CA TYR A 7 -1.41 -2.62 12.05
C TYR A 7 -1.86 -1.71 13.18
N LYS A 8 -0.91 -1.11 13.90
CA LYS A 8 -1.19 0.02 14.78
C LYS A 8 -1.58 1.21 13.88
N PRO A 9 -2.80 1.74 13.98
CA PRO A 9 -3.26 2.86 13.15
C PRO A 9 -2.34 4.08 13.15
N ASN A 10 -1.49 4.20 14.19
CA ASN A 10 -0.61 5.35 14.43
C ASN A 10 0.86 5.11 14.05
N ALA A 11 1.24 3.90 13.63
CA ALA A 11 2.59 3.67 13.12
C ALA A 11 2.58 4.00 11.63
N ASN A 12 2.87 5.26 11.26
CA ASN A 12 2.94 5.67 9.86
C ASN A 12 4.11 4.94 9.19
N PRO A 13 3.85 3.93 8.32
CA PRO A 13 4.91 3.15 7.73
C PRO A 13 5.75 4.00 6.78
N SER A 14 5.21 5.10 6.23
CA SER A 14 5.81 5.90 5.15
C SER A 14 6.96 6.84 5.56
N ALA A 15 7.54 6.65 6.75
CA ALA A 15 8.53 7.58 7.33
C ALA A 15 8.07 9.05 7.43
N GLY A 16 6.77 9.32 7.53
CA GLY A 16 6.23 10.69 7.61
C GLY A 16 5.80 11.32 6.27
N GLN A 17 6.09 10.69 5.13
CA GLN A 17 5.67 11.19 3.80
C GLN A 17 4.14 11.32 3.63
N VAL A 18 3.36 10.44 4.27
CA VAL A 18 1.90 10.36 4.14
C VAL A 18 1.15 11.50 4.82
N GLN A 19 1.78 12.31 5.67
CA GLN A 19 1.05 13.33 6.46
C GLN A 19 0.38 14.38 5.57
N ALA A 20 1.09 14.94 4.59
CA ALA A 20 0.51 15.91 3.66
C ALA A 20 -0.60 15.30 2.78
N VAL A 21 -0.44 14.02 2.40
CA VAL A 21 -1.44 13.27 1.63
C VAL A 21 -2.72 13.08 2.44
N GLN A 22 -2.61 12.74 3.72
CA GLN A 22 -3.76 12.64 4.62
C GLN A 22 -4.50 13.97 4.73
N ASP A 23 -3.78 15.09 4.85
CA ASP A 23 -4.41 16.41 4.95
C ASP A 23 -5.17 16.82 3.69
N ILE A 24 -4.66 16.47 2.51
CA ILE A 24 -5.33 16.69 1.22
C ILE A 24 -6.54 15.76 1.09
N LEU A 25 -6.39 14.49 1.49
CA LEU A 25 -7.38 13.45 1.26
C LEU A 25 -8.40 13.28 2.38
N LYS A 26 -8.29 14.02 3.50
CA LYS A 26 -9.17 13.89 4.68
C LYS A 26 -10.66 14.04 4.40
N ASN A 27 -11.02 14.72 3.32
CA ASN A 27 -12.41 14.93 2.90
C ASN A 27 -12.90 13.92 1.85
N PHE A 28 -12.03 13.01 1.39
CA PHE A 28 -12.41 11.98 0.43
C PHE A 28 -12.94 10.75 1.16
N GLY A 29 -14.09 10.24 0.68
CA GLY A 29 -14.76 9.07 1.24
C GLY A 29 -14.15 7.74 0.79
N SER A 30 -14.89 6.66 1.04
CA SER A 30 -14.40 5.27 0.95
C SER A 30 -14.44 4.61 -0.44
N ASN A 31 -14.29 5.37 -1.53
CA ASN A 31 -14.41 4.86 -2.91
C ASN A 31 -13.31 5.41 -3.84
N GLY A 32 -12.12 5.70 -3.32
CA GLY A 32 -11.01 6.13 -4.16
C GLY A 32 -10.19 4.96 -4.69
N PHE A 33 -9.27 5.30 -5.59
CA PHE A 33 -8.32 4.37 -6.19
C PHE A 33 -6.91 4.95 -6.07
N TYR A 34 -5.93 4.13 -5.70
CA TYR A 34 -4.52 4.55 -5.63
C TYR A 34 -3.63 3.74 -6.57
N VAL A 35 -2.51 4.35 -6.96
CA VAL A 35 -1.39 3.67 -7.63
C VAL A 35 -0.13 3.98 -6.85
N GLU A 36 0.60 2.96 -6.43
CA GLU A 36 1.90 3.09 -5.76
C GLU A 36 2.98 2.44 -6.64
N CYS A 37 3.86 3.26 -7.20
CA CYS A 37 5.03 2.82 -7.94
C CYS A 37 6.24 2.74 -7.00
N GLY A 38 7.01 1.65 -7.09
CA GLY A 38 8.07 1.36 -6.11
C GLY A 38 7.48 0.85 -4.80
N ALA A 39 6.50 -0.05 -4.87
CA ALA A 39 5.79 -0.59 -3.72
C ALA A 39 6.66 -1.44 -2.78
N ASN A 40 7.91 -1.73 -3.16
CA ASN A 40 8.88 -2.45 -2.36
C ASN A 40 8.32 -3.80 -1.86
N ASP A 41 8.44 -4.14 -0.58
CA ASP A 41 7.89 -5.38 -0.03
C ASP A 41 6.37 -5.31 0.19
N GLY A 42 5.73 -4.17 -0.09
CA GLY A 42 4.30 -3.95 0.06
C GLY A 42 3.83 -3.45 1.42
N GLU A 43 4.69 -3.29 2.42
CA GLU A 43 4.29 -2.81 3.75
C GLU A 43 5.30 -1.82 4.33
N TYR A 44 6.59 -2.14 4.25
CA TYR A 44 7.68 -1.32 4.73
C TYR A 44 7.82 -0.06 3.87
N PHE A 45 7.67 1.11 4.49
CA PHE A 45 7.62 2.40 3.80
C PHE A 45 6.47 2.57 2.79
N SER A 46 5.39 1.79 2.91
CA SER A 46 4.24 1.94 2.01
C SER A 46 3.52 3.28 2.21
N ASN A 47 3.32 3.99 1.12
CA ASN A 47 2.55 5.23 1.06
C ASN A 47 1.04 4.97 0.90
N SER A 48 0.65 3.80 0.41
CA SER A 48 -0.77 3.46 0.15
C SER A 48 -1.45 2.62 1.23
N LEU A 49 -0.70 2.04 2.18
CA LEU A 49 -1.27 1.12 3.17
C LEU A 49 -2.40 1.74 3.99
N TRP A 50 -2.30 3.03 4.31
CA TRP A 50 -3.38 3.75 5.00
C TRP A 50 -4.63 3.91 4.12
N LEU A 51 -4.47 4.20 2.83
CA LEU A 51 -5.59 4.32 1.88
C LEU A 51 -6.35 2.99 1.75
N GLU A 52 -5.63 1.88 1.61
CA GLU A 52 -6.23 0.53 1.55
C GLU A 52 -6.89 0.14 2.87
N SER A 53 -6.15 0.22 3.98
CA SER A 53 -6.59 -0.36 5.25
C SER A 53 -7.62 0.51 5.98
N THR A 54 -7.51 1.84 5.87
CA THR A 54 -8.33 2.79 6.63
C THR A 54 -9.46 3.35 5.76
N LEU A 55 -9.13 3.89 4.59
CA LEU A 55 -10.14 4.45 3.68
C LEU A 55 -10.83 3.41 2.80
N LYS A 56 -10.34 2.16 2.81
CA LYS A 56 -10.88 1.04 1.99
C LYS A 56 -10.80 1.30 0.49
N TRP A 57 -9.86 2.15 0.07
CA TRP A 57 -9.62 2.40 -1.34
C TRP A 57 -9.08 1.15 -2.02
N GLU A 58 -9.45 0.97 -3.28
CA GLU A 58 -8.85 -0.04 -4.13
C GLU A 58 -7.53 0.49 -4.69
N GLY A 59 -6.65 -0.37 -5.18
CA GLY A 59 -5.41 0.14 -5.77
C GLY A 59 -4.48 -0.87 -6.40
N LEU A 60 -3.45 -0.32 -7.05
CA LEU A 60 -2.43 -1.04 -7.79
C LEU A 60 -1.05 -0.76 -7.17
N LEU A 61 -0.33 -1.83 -6.84
CA LEU A 61 1.04 -1.80 -6.35
C LEU A 61 1.98 -2.24 -7.48
N ILE A 62 3.00 -1.43 -7.79
CA ILE A 62 3.97 -1.72 -8.85
C ILE A 62 5.37 -1.80 -8.25
N GLU A 63 6.07 -2.89 -8.49
CA GLU A 63 7.50 -3.03 -8.14
C GLU A 63 8.28 -3.62 -9.32
N ALA A 64 9.35 -2.93 -9.72
CA ALA A 64 10.12 -3.27 -10.92
C ALA A 64 11.20 -4.31 -10.64
N ASP A 65 11.76 -4.36 -9.43
CA ASP A 65 12.76 -5.37 -9.06
C ASP A 65 12.10 -6.74 -8.86
N PRO A 66 12.39 -7.76 -9.69
CA PRO A 66 11.76 -9.07 -9.59
C PRO A 66 12.05 -9.83 -8.30
N LYS A 67 13.17 -9.54 -7.61
CA LYS A 67 13.48 -10.14 -6.31
C LYS A 67 12.58 -9.53 -5.24
N ILE A 68 12.43 -8.20 -5.26
CA ILE A 68 11.58 -7.47 -4.30
C ILE A 68 10.10 -7.78 -4.55
N PHE A 69 9.69 -7.88 -5.82
CA PHE A 69 8.31 -8.21 -6.22
C PHE A 69 7.81 -9.53 -5.62
N LYS A 70 8.69 -10.52 -5.40
CA LYS A 70 8.31 -11.77 -4.71
C LYS A 70 7.88 -11.52 -3.27
N HIS A 71 8.54 -10.59 -2.58
CA HIS A 71 8.17 -10.18 -1.23
C HIS A 71 6.84 -9.43 -1.25
N LEU A 72 6.65 -8.49 -2.18
CA LEU A 72 5.36 -7.83 -2.41
C LEU A 72 4.21 -8.82 -2.58
N LYS A 73 4.37 -9.81 -3.49
CA LYS A 73 3.37 -10.85 -3.76
C LYS A 73 3.02 -11.65 -2.51
N SER A 74 3.99 -11.93 -1.65
CA SER A 74 3.78 -12.71 -0.41
C SER A 74 2.95 -12.00 0.66
N LYS A 75 2.86 -10.66 0.62
CA LYS A 75 2.07 -9.90 1.60
C LYS A 75 0.57 -10.07 1.41
N ASN A 76 0.11 -10.44 0.21
CA ASN A 76 -1.31 -10.58 -0.10
C ASN A 76 -2.13 -9.33 0.28
N ARG A 77 -1.59 -8.15 -0.05
CA ARG A 77 -2.31 -6.87 0.05
C ARG A 77 -3.62 -6.95 -0.73
N LYS A 78 -4.66 -6.22 -0.31
CA LYS A 78 -5.96 -6.14 -1.00
C LYS A 78 -5.87 -5.13 -2.16
N ALA A 79 -4.95 -5.39 -3.07
CA ALA A 79 -4.59 -4.55 -4.20
C ALA A 79 -4.16 -5.41 -5.38
N TRP A 80 -4.33 -4.92 -6.60
CA TRP A 80 -3.67 -5.53 -7.75
C TRP A 80 -2.16 -5.32 -7.64
N ILE A 81 -1.39 -6.25 -8.18
CA ILE A 81 0.08 -6.16 -8.23
C ILE A 81 0.56 -6.20 -9.68
N GLY A 82 1.52 -5.33 -10.01
CA GLY A 82 2.21 -5.31 -11.30
C GLY A 82 3.72 -5.35 -11.11
N GLY A 83 4.41 -6.15 -11.92
CA GLY A 83 5.87 -6.24 -11.90
C GLY A 83 6.42 -6.44 -13.31
N PHE A 84 7.72 -6.18 -13.50
CA PHE A 84 8.37 -6.43 -14.78
C PHE A 84 8.52 -7.94 -15.02
N GLY A 85 7.80 -8.46 -16.00
CA GLY A 85 7.72 -9.89 -16.32
C GLY A 85 6.51 -10.56 -15.66
N LEU A 86 5.35 -10.49 -16.30
CA LEU A 86 4.14 -11.19 -15.88
C LEU A 86 4.43 -12.70 -15.69
N SER A 87 4.22 -13.23 -14.49
CA SER A 87 4.13 -14.67 -14.17
C SER A 87 3.12 -14.94 -13.07
#